data_AF-A0A293MAT8-F1
#
_entry.id   AF-A0A293MAT8-F1
#
_cell.length_a   1.000
_cell.length_b   1.000
_cell.length_c   1.000
_cell.angle_alpha   90.00
_cell.angle_beta   90.00
_cell.angle_gamma   90.00
#
_symmetry.space_group_name_H-M   'P 1'
#
loop_
_entity.id
_entity.type
_entity.pdbx_description
1 polymer ?
#
loop_
_entity_poly.entity_id
_entity_poly.type
_entity_poly.pdbx_seq_one_letter_code
_entity_poly.pdbx_strand_id
1 'polypeptide(L)'
;MHLEAHPPSTAELDGNVVLLHEAQLAEEETQLDGHHPVMAEVHGHVHFGEGVYVPRDKFNWMLKATSDSRFLREALRVLWEPSALRGRSVTGQPCHRTKKEGAQAKPAKPALTPRKMTALTNAFEKYIEEHRCPKGLTQLQRLQKRNRYIADYLKSYE
;
A
#
# COMPACT_ATOMS: atom_id res chain seq x y z
N MET A 1 -6.72 -37.44 -62.45
CA MET A 1 -5.88 -37.45 -61.24
C MET A 1 -5.54 -36.02 -60.89
N HIS A 2 -5.51 -35.73 -59.59
CA HIS A 2 -5.24 -34.45 -58.92
C HIS A 2 -6.45 -33.52 -58.71
N LEU A 3 -6.98 -33.63 -57.49
CA LEU A 3 -7.59 -32.55 -56.72
C LEU A 3 -6.62 -31.37 -56.65
N GLU A 4 -7.14 -30.15 -56.70
CA GLU A 4 -6.65 -29.10 -55.81
C GLU A 4 -7.83 -28.27 -55.32
N ALA A 5 -7.87 -28.14 -54.00
CA ALA A 5 -8.93 -27.56 -53.22
C ALA A 5 -8.84 -26.03 -53.24
N HIS A 6 -10.00 -25.38 -53.26
CA HIS A 6 -10.12 -24.01 -52.79
C HIS A 6 -9.83 -23.96 -51.28
N PRO A 7 -8.98 -23.05 -50.78
CA PRO A 7 -9.11 -22.58 -49.41
C PRO A 7 -10.12 -21.42 -49.35
N PRO A 8 -11.08 -21.46 -48.41
CA PRO A 8 -11.91 -20.31 -48.07
C PRO A 8 -11.14 -19.25 -47.27
N SER A 9 -11.46 -17.99 -47.54
CA SER A 9 -11.15 -16.82 -46.73
C SER A 9 -11.79 -16.94 -45.34
N THR A 10 -11.03 -16.69 -44.25
CA THR A 10 -11.31 -15.64 -43.23
C THR A 10 -10.37 -15.75 -42.01
N ALA A 11 -9.87 -14.58 -41.59
CA ALA A 11 -9.56 -14.15 -40.22
C ALA A 11 -8.61 -15.00 -39.35
N GLU A 12 -7.38 -14.53 -39.14
CA GLU A 12 -6.68 -14.67 -37.85
C GLU A 12 -5.94 -13.37 -37.53
N LEU A 13 -6.58 -12.52 -36.72
CA LEU A 13 -5.96 -11.37 -36.07
C LEU A 13 -5.39 -11.84 -34.72
N ASP A 14 -4.06 -11.93 -34.70
CA ASP A 14 -3.17 -11.57 -33.61
C ASP A 14 -3.60 -11.93 -32.17
N GLY A 15 -3.49 -13.23 -31.83
CA GLY A 15 -3.46 -13.70 -30.44
C GLY A 15 -2.06 -13.66 -29.80
N ASN A 16 -1.04 -13.19 -30.53
CA ASN A 16 0.36 -13.33 -30.12
C ASN A 16 0.89 -12.07 -29.40
N VAL A 17 0.35 -10.88 -29.67
CA VAL A 17 0.74 -9.63 -28.99
C VAL A 17 0.22 -9.53 -27.56
N VAL A 18 -0.95 -10.10 -27.26
CA VAL A 18 -1.57 -10.00 -25.92
C VAL A 18 -0.81 -10.85 -24.90
N LEU A 19 -0.40 -12.06 -25.27
CA LEU A 19 0.36 -12.97 -24.41
C LEU A 19 1.75 -12.44 -24.03
N LEU A 20 2.39 -11.67 -24.92
CA LEU A 20 3.71 -11.07 -24.64
C LEU A 20 3.61 -9.89 -23.66
N HIS A 21 2.54 -9.09 -23.71
CA HIS A 21 2.34 -8.00 -22.74
C HIS A 21 1.96 -8.50 -21.35
N GLU A 22 1.13 -9.55 -21.25
CA GLU A 22 0.76 -10.13 -19.95
C GLU A 22 1.92 -10.89 -19.29
N ALA A 23 2.81 -11.51 -20.09
CA ALA A 23 4.03 -12.12 -19.57
C ALA A 23 5.01 -11.09 -18.97
N GLN A 24 5.17 -9.92 -19.61
CA GLN A 24 6.07 -8.88 -19.12
C GLN A 24 5.63 -8.24 -17.79
N LEU A 25 4.32 -8.22 -17.50
CA LEU A 25 3.83 -7.75 -16.21
C LEU A 25 4.06 -8.75 -15.07
N ALA A 26 4.10 -10.06 -15.37
CA ALA A 26 4.35 -11.10 -14.37
C ALA A 26 5.85 -11.30 -14.07
N GLU A 27 6.72 -11.08 -15.06
CA GLU A 27 8.18 -11.18 -14.87
C GLU A 27 8.74 -10.01 -14.05
N GLU A 28 8.11 -8.84 -14.06
CA GLU A 28 8.52 -7.70 -13.20
C GLU A 28 8.19 -7.93 -11.71
N GLU A 29 7.15 -8.72 -11.39
CA GLU A 29 6.79 -9.04 -9.99
C GLU A 29 7.73 -10.07 -9.33
N THR A 30 8.48 -10.85 -10.13
CA THR A 30 9.28 -11.98 -9.61
C THR A 30 10.73 -11.60 -9.25
N GLN A 31 11.21 -10.39 -9.61
CA GLN A 31 12.62 -10.00 -9.43
C GLN A 31 12.90 -9.03 -8.27
N LEU A 32 11.92 -8.77 -7.39
CA LEU A 32 12.11 -7.97 -6.17
C LEU A 32 12.51 -8.83 -4.94
N ASP A 33 13.07 -10.02 -5.17
CA ASP A 33 13.50 -11.01 -4.16
C ASP A 33 14.87 -10.65 -3.50
N GLY A 34 15.46 -9.52 -3.88
CA GLY A 34 16.61 -8.98 -3.16
C GLY A 34 16.20 -8.48 -1.78
N HIS A 35 16.92 -8.86 -0.71
CA HIS A 35 16.75 -8.25 0.61
C HIS A 35 17.31 -6.82 0.58
N HIS A 36 16.59 -5.90 -0.05
CA HIS A 36 17.03 -4.53 -0.22
C HIS A 36 16.97 -3.77 1.12
N PRO A 37 17.87 -2.83 1.39
CA PRO A 37 17.78 -2.01 2.59
C PRO A 37 16.48 -1.20 2.60
N VAL A 38 15.98 -0.88 3.79
CA VAL A 38 14.83 0.01 3.95
C VAL A 38 15.19 1.40 3.42
N MET A 39 14.25 2.02 2.70
CA MET A 39 14.41 3.28 1.95
C MET A 39 15.34 3.21 0.73
N ALA A 40 15.81 2.03 0.32
CA ALA A 40 16.57 1.88 -0.92
C ALA A 40 15.68 2.06 -2.16
N GLU A 41 16.23 2.63 -3.22
CA GLU A 41 15.56 2.70 -4.53
C GLU A 41 15.97 1.51 -5.40
N VAL A 42 14.98 0.83 -5.95
CA VAL A 42 15.10 -0.40 -6.74
C VAL A 42 14.13 -0.27 -7.92
N HIS A 43 14.62 -0.24 -9.16
CA HIS A 43 13.79 -0.12 -10.37
C HIS A 43 12.74 1.01 -10.30
N GLY A 44 13.11 2.20 -9.84
CA GLY A 44 12.20 3.34 -9.70
C GLY A 44 11.17 3.23 -8.57
N HIS A 45 11.29 2.21 -7.71
CA HIS A 45 10.47 2.01 -6.53
C HIS A 45 11.30 2.14 -5.26
N VAL A 46 10.73 2.69 -4.20
CA VAL A 46 11.37 2.80 -2.89
C VAL A 46 10.90 1.64 -2.02
N HIS A 47 11.85 0.89 -1.49
CA HIS A 47 11.59 -0.21 -0.57
C HIS A 47 11.23 0.34 0.82
N PHE A 48 9.98 0.19 1.23
CA PHE A 48 9.52 0.63 2.56
C PHE A 48 9.83 -0.40 3.66
N GLY A 49 10.42 -1.55 3.32
CA GLY A 49 10.65 -2.66 4.25
C GLY A 49 9.63 -3.77 4.07
N GLU A 50 9.99 -4.96 4.57
CA GLU A 50 9.19 -6.17 4.42
C GLU A 50 8.82 -6.47 2.96
N GLY A 51 9.65 -6.15 1.97
CA GLY A 51 9.32 -6.33 0.55
C GLY A 51 8.10 -5.53 0.07
N VAL A 52 7.77 -4.42 0.75
CA VAL A 52 6.76 -3.46 0.30
C VAL A 52 7.47 -2.37 -0.51
N TYR A 53 7.05 -2.19 -1.76
CA TYR A 53 7.63 -1.23 -2.68
C TYR A 53 6.60 -0.19 -3.08
N VAL A 54 7.03 1.06 -3.18
CA VAL A 54 6.19 2.19 -3.58
C VAL A 54 6.88 2.97 -4.69
N PRO A 55 6.19 3.33 -5.79
CA PRO A 55 6.79 4.13 -6.86
C PRO A 55 7.44 5.41 -6.32
N ARG A 56 8.65 5.73 -6.78
CA ARG A 56 9.44 6.88 -6.30
C ARG A 56 8.67 8.18 -6.40
N ASP A 57 7.90 8.39 -7.47
CA ASP A 57 7.07 9.59 -7.64
C ASP A 57 5.97 9.72 -6.60
N LYS A 58 5.33 8.60 -6.23
CA LYS A 58 4.33 8.59 -5.17
C LYS A 58 4.97 8.91 -3.83
N PHE A 59 6.15 8.36 -3.55
CA PHE A 59 6.89 8.70 -2.34
C PHE A 59 7.29 10.17 -2.28
N ASN A 60 7.85 10.71 -3.37
CA ASN A 60 8.18 12.12 -3.50
C ASN A 60 6.94 13.02 -3.30
N TRP A 61 5.78 12.60 -3.79
CA TRP A 61 4.53 13.31 -3.57
C TRP A 61 4.09 13.28 -2.11
N MET A 62 4.20 12.12 -1.44
CA MET A 62 3.91 12.00 -0.02
C MET A 62 4.83 12.87 0.84
N LEU A 63 6.12 12.95 0.52
CA LEU A 63 7.08 13.79 1.23
C LEU A 63 6.71 15.29 1.20
N LYS A 64 5.96 15.75 0.19
CA LYS A 64 5.47 17.15 0.14
C LYS A 64 4.35 17.45 1.14
N ALA A 65 3.92 16.47 1.93
CA ALA A 65 2.88 16.66 2.93
C ALA A 65 3.29 17.71 3.98
N THR A 66 2.37 18.63 4.27
CA THR A 66 2.60 19.73 5.21
C THR A 66 2.41 19.34 6.68
N SER A 67 1.95 18.12 6.96
CA SER A 67 1.71 17.62 8.33
C SER A 67 1.75 16.10 8.41
N ASP A 68 2.07 15.58 9.59
CA ASP A 68 2.09 14.14 9.91
C ASP A 68 0.79 13.45 9.54
N SER A 69 -0.36 14.06 9.84
CA SER A 69 -1.67 13.50 9.53
C SER A 69 -1.95 13.44 8.03
N ARG A 70 -1.45 14.40 7.25
CA ARG A 70 -1.56 14.39 5.79
C ARG A 70 -0.63 13.33 5.21
N PHE A 71 0.62 13.28 5.66
CA PHE A 71 1.56 12.25 5.23
C PHE A 71 0.99 10.84 5.45
N LEU A 72 0.55 10.54 6.68
CA LEU A 72 0.01 9.22 7.01
C LEU A 72 -1.25 8.87 6.23
N ARG A 73 -2.10 9.86 5.93
CA ARG A 73 -3.28 9.67 5.09
C ARG A 73 -2.91 9.26 3.67
N GLU A 74 -1.97 9.98 3.06
CA GLU A 74 -1.54 9.68 1.70
C GLU A 74 -0.79 8.34 1.65
N ALA A 75 0.04 8.05 2.64
CA ALA A 75 0.70 6.75 2.76
C ALA A 75 -0.29 5.59 2.92
N LEU A 76 -1.39 5.77 3.68
CA LEU A 76 -2.45 4.76 3.76
C LEU A 76 -3.12 4.51 2.41
N ARG A 77 -3.36 5.54 1.59
CA ARG A 77 -3.95 5.40 0.25
C ARG A 77 -3.02 4.74 -0.76
N VAL A 78 -1.72 4.93 -0.61
CA VAL A 78 -0.70 4.30 -1.48
C VAL A 78 -0.50 2.84 -1.10
N LEU A 79 -0.49 2.52 0.20
CA LEU A 79 -0.21 1.17 0.69
C LEU A 79 -1.43 0.24 0.69
N TRP A 80 -2.64 0.79 0.76
CA TRP A 80 -3.88 0.02 0.75
C TRP A 80 -4.89 0.59 -0.24
N GLU A 81 -5.52 -0.33 -0.98
CA GLU A 81 -6.73 -0.02 -1.72
C GLU A 81 -7.85 0.47 -0.78
N PRO A 82 -8.70 1.42 -1.19
CA PRO A 82 -9.80 1.93 -0.37
C PRO A 82 -10.74 0.84 0.16
N SER A 83 -10.98 -0.21 -0.64
CA SER A 83 -11.78 -1.38 -0.24
C SER A 83 -11.12 -2.17 0.91
N ALA A 84 -9.79 -2.24 0.93
CA ALA A 84 -9.02 -2.90 1.97
C ALA A 84 -8.95 -2.11 3.28
N LEU A 85 -9.28 -0.81 3.27
CA LEU A 85 -9.35 0.04 4.46
C LEU A 85 -10.73 0.02 5.15
N ARG A 86 -11.79 -0.28 4.39
CA ARG A 86 -13.17 -0.30 4.91
C ARG A 86 -13.32 -1.37 6.00
N GLY A 87 -13.90 -0.98 7.13
CA GLY A 87 -14.17 -1.90 8.22
C GLY A 87 -12.92 -2.50 8.89
N ARG A 88 -11.74 -1.89 8.75
CA ARG A 88 -10.51 -2.30 9.45
C ARG A 88 -10.19 -1.42 10.66
N SER A 89 -9.33 -1.94 11.54
CA SER A 89 -8.79 -1.19 12.68
C SER A 89 -7.26 -1.25 12.70
N VAL A 90 -6.62 -0.35 13.44
CA VAL A 90 -5.15 -0.29 13.53
C VAL A 90 -4.56 -1.55 14.17
N THR A 91 -5.23 -2.09 15.19
CA THR A 91 -4.71 -3.18 16.02
C THR A 91 -5.54 -4.46 15.97
N GLY A 92 -6.70 -4.46 15.32
CA GLY A 92 -7.64 -5.58 15.38
C GLY A 92 -8.35 -5.74 16.72
N GLN A 93 -8.00 -4.94 17.73
CA GLN A 93 -8.52 -5.12 19.09
C GLN A 93 -9.90 -4.48 19.23
N PRO A 94 -10.88 -5.19 19.82
CA PRO A 94 -12.17 -4.60 20.13
C PRO A 94 -11.99 -3.44 21.11
N CYS A 95 -12.67 -2.33 20.86
CA CYS A 95 -12.55 -1.17 21.74
C CYS A 95 -13.11 -1.50 23.14
N HIS A 96 -12.63 -0.82 24.18
CA HIS A 96 -13.04 -1.08 25.57
C HIS A 96 -14.56 -0.96 25.78
N ARG A 97 -15.23 -0.10 24.99
CA ARG A 97 -16.70 0.06 25.00
C ARG A 97 -17.40 -1.17 24.42
N THR A 98 -16.90 -1.70 23.30
CA THR A 98 -17.39 -2.94 22.66
C THR A 98 -17.25 -4.15 23.59
N LYS A 99 -16.18 -4.23 24.40
CA LYS A 99 -16.06 -5.25 25.46
C LYS A 99 -17.15 -5.15 26.53
N LYS A 100 -17.66 -3.95 26.79
CA LYS A 100 -18.74 -3.70 27.78
C LYS A 100 -20.14 -4.05 27.24
N GLU A 101 -20.33 -4.00 25.92
CA GLU A 101 -21.60 -4.26 25.23
C GLU A 101 -21.91 -5.76 25.03
N GLY A 102 -20.97 -6.66 25.36
CA GLY A 102 -21.21 -8.11 25.36
C GLY A 102 -21.62 -8.64 23.98
N ALA A 103 -22.68 -9.45 23.92
CA ALA A 103 -23.17 -10.08 22.68
C ALA A 103 -23.75 -9.10 21.63
N GLN A 104 -23.97 -7.82 21.98
CA GLN A 104 -24.43 -6.76 21.07
C GLN A 104 -23.27 -5.97 20.43
N ALA A 105 -22.04 -6.33 20.78
CA ALA A 105 -20.82 -5.74 20.24
C ALA A 105 -20.69 -5.92 18.73
N LYS A 106 -20.42 -4.83 17.99
CA LYS A 106 -19.96 -4.93 16.59
C LYS A 106 -18.72 -5.84 16.52
N PRO A 107 -18.61 -6.75 15.53
CA PRO A 107 -17.47 -7.65 15.42
C PRO A 107 -16.16 -6.87 15.32
N ALA A 108 -15.10 -7.41 15.93
CA ALA A 108 -13.78 -6.80 15.91
C ALA A 108 -13.30 -6.63 14.46
N LYS A 109 -13.05 -5.39 14.07
CA LYS A 109 -12.58 -5.04 12.73
C LYS A 109 -11.19 -5.61 12.51
N PRO A 110 -10.92 -6.36 11.42
CA PRO A 110 -9.61 -6.95 11.18
C PRO A 110 -8.50 -5.90 11.20
N ALA A 111 -7.35 -6.27 11.75
CA ALA A 111 -6.19 -5.40 11.80
C ALA A 111 -5.71 -5.03 10.38
N LEU A 112 -5.07 -3.87 10.27
CA LEU A 112 -4.18 -3.60 9.14
C LEU A 112 -3.04 -4.63 9.14
N THR A 113 -2.66 -5.10 7.95
CA THR A 113 -1.64 -6.15 7.80
C THR A 113 -0.33 -5.70 8.47
N PRO A 114 0.23 -6.45 9.45
CA PRO A 114 1.41 -6.03 10.21
C PRO A 114 2.59 -5.63 9.31
N ARG A 115 2.82 -6.41 8.25
CA ARG A 115 3.81 -6.17 7.19
C ARG A 115 3.73 -4.73 6.63
N LYS A 116 2.53 -4.31 6.21
CA LYS A 116 2.29 -2.97 5.65
C LYS A 116 2.33 -1.88 6.72
N MET A 117 2.06 -2.21 7.99
CA MET A 117 2.21 -1.27 9.11
C MET A 117 3.69 -0.97 9.42
N THR A 118 4.56 -1.98 9.35
CA THR A 118 6.01 -1.79 9.44
C THR A 118 6.49 -0.89 8.30
N ALA A 119 6.08 -1.18 7.07
CA ALA A 119 6.39 -0.35 5.90
C ALA A 119 5.93 1.11 6.06
N LEU A 120 4.71 1.33 6.53
CA LEU A 120 4.18 2.67 6.84
C LEU A 120 5.02 3.38 7.92
N THR A 121 5.51 2.64 8.90
CA THR A 121 6.32 3.18 10.00
C THR A 121 7.66 3.67 9.48
N ASN A 122 8.36 2.84 8.70
CA ASN A 122 9.64 3.20 8.10
C ASN A 122 9.52 4.44 7.20
N ALA A 123 8.46 4.50 6.38
CA ALA A 123 8.19 5.67 5.55
C ALA A 123 7.91 6.94 6.38
N PHE A 124 7.19 6.79 7.49
CA PHE A 124 6.89 7.92 8.38
C PHE A 124 8.13 8.38 9.15
N GLU A 125 8.99 7.47 9.58
CA GLU A 125 10.31 7.78 10.16
C GLU A 125 11.15 8.61 9.19
N LYS A 126 11.22 8.18 7.92
CA LYS A 126 11.90 8.96 6.89
C LYS A 126 11.32 10.36 6.72
N TYR A 127 9.99 10.49 6.71
CA TYR A 127 9.33 11.79 6.62
C TYR A 127 9.65 12.70 7.82
N ILE A 128 9.64 12.19 9.05
CA ILE A 128 9.90 13.00 10.26
C ILE A 128 11.37 13.36 10.45
N GLU A 129 12.29 12.63 9.82
CA GLU A 129 13.71 12.99 9.69
C GLU A 129 13.89 14.19 8.77
N GLU A 130 13.24 14.19 7.62
CA GLU A 130 13.36 15.25 6.62
C GLU A 130 12.55 16.51 6.96
N HIS A 131 11.47 16.37 7.73
CA HIS A 131 10.55 17.46 8.04
C HIS A 131 10.61 17.85 9.51
N ARG A 132 10.95 19.12 9.78
CA ARG A 132 10.81 19.69 11.12
C ARG A 132 9.36 19.71 11.56
N CYS A 133 9.12 19.42 12.84
CA CYS A 133 7.77 19.48 13.38
C CYS A 133 7.31 20.94 13.50
N PRO A 134 6.18 21.33 12.87
CA PRO A 134 5.65 22.69 13.00
C PRO A 134 5.21 23.03 14.44
N LYS A 135 5.01 22.01 15.29
CA LYS A 135 4.46 22.14 16.65
C LYS A 135 5.51 21.88 17.75
N GLY A 136 6.80 21.85 17.40
CA GLY A 136 7.89 21.61 18.36
C GLY A 136 7.91 20.22 18.99
N LEU A 137 7.15 19.25 18.45
CA LEU A 137 7.16 17.88 18.95
C LEU A 137 8.45 17.16 18.52
N THR A 138 8.98 16.31 19.40
CA THR A 138 10.10 15.43 19.07
C THR A 138 9.68 14.34 18.09
N GLN A 139 10.64 13.72 17.40
CA GLN A 139 10.37 12.59 16.50
C GLN A 139 9.61 11.45 17.22
N LEU A 140 10.03 11.09 18.43
CA LEU A 140 9.35 10.07 19.25
C LEU A 140 7.88 10.43 19.54
N GLN A 141 7.60 11.68 19.89
CA GLN A 141 6.23 12.14 20.15
C GLN A 141 5.36 12.11 18.89
N ARG A 142 5.93 12.35 17.72
CA ARG A 142 5.23 12.23 16.42
C ARG A 142 4.92 10.77 16.11
N LEU A 143 5.88 9.86 16.32
CA LEU A 143 5.68 8.41 16.18
C LEU A 143 4.59 7.89 17.11
N GLN A 144 4.57 8.31 18.37
CA GLN A 144 3.52 7.95 19.33
C GLN A 144 2.11 8.40 18.88
N LYS A 145 2.01 9.48 18.09
CA LYS A 145 0.74 9.96 17.55
C LYS A 145 0.29 9.26 16.26
N ARG A 146 1.16 8.45 15.62
CA ARG A 146 0.88 7.74 14.36
C ARG A 146 -0.46 7.00 14.42
N ASN A 147 -0.65 6.13 15.43
CA ASN A 147 -1.86 5.31 15.55
C ASN A 147 -3.13 6.14 15.71
N ARG A 148 -3.04 7.32 16.36
CA ARG A 148 -4.16 8.25 16.48
C ARG A 148 -4.56 8.79 15.10
N TYR A 149 -3.60 9.26 14.31
CA TYR A 149 -3.87 9.77 12.97
C TYR A 149 -4.43 8.70 12.03
N ILE A 150 -3.89 7.48 12.08
CA ILE A 150 -4.42 6.35 11.30
C ILE A 150 -5.86 6.06 11.73
N ALA A 151 -6.12 5.93 13.04
CA ALA A 151 -7.46 5.63 13.55
C ALA A 151 -8.48 6.71 13.16
N ASP A 152 -8.11 7.99 13.24
CA ASP A 152 -8.97 9.09 12.82
C ASP A 152 -9.26 9.07 11.32
N TYR A 153 -8.31 8.62 10.49
CA TYR A 153 -8.55 8.45 9.06
C TYR A 153 -9.46 7.26 8.76
N LEU A 154 -9.27 6.12 9.43
CA LEU A 154 -10.11 4.92 9.22
C LEU A 154 -11.58 5.17 9.56
N LYS A 155 -11.89 6.09 10.48
CA LYS A 155 -13.28 6.52 10.77
C LYS A 155 -14.00 7.12 9.56
N SER A 156 -13.28 7.65 8.58
CA SER A 156 -13.88 8.18 7.34
C SER A 156 -14.37 7.10 6.37
N TYR A 157 -14.05 5.83 6.64
CA TYR A 157 -14.47 4.67 5.84
C TYR A 157 -15.52 3.80 6.58
N GLU A 158 -16.13 4.32 7.64
CA GLU A 158 -17.20 3.67 8.40
C GLU A 158 -18.58 3.83 7.78
#